data_AF-F2D3S2-F1
#
_entry.id   AF-F2D3S2-F1
#
_cell.length_a   1.000
_cell.length_b   1.000
_cell.length_c   1.000
_cell.angle_alpha   90.00
_cell.angle_beta   90.00
_cell.angle_gamma   90.00
#
_symmetry.space_group_name_H-M   'P 1'
#
loop_
_entity.id
_entity.type
_entity.pdbx_description
1 polymer ?
#
loop_
_entity_poly.entity_id
_entity_poly.type
_entity_poly.pdbx_seq_one_letter_code
_entity_poly.pdbx_strand_id
1 'polypeptide(L)'
;TPLPSMASLASPPVPSHASTFLPAPAGGRSRRPPRLLSPSPPPSGSSLSSSSASARFTLSPRAPCSAARQRRRDTVRACSQADAAGPAPLLKTLSNLKDSCWRFLRPHTIRGTALGSTALVARALLENPQLIDWRLVFKAFYGLVALICGNGYIVGINQIYDIGIDKVNKPYLPIAAGDLSVQSAWLLVVAFAVVGFSIVVSNFGPFITSLYCLGLFLGTIYSVPPFRLKRYPVAAFLIIATVRGFLLNFGVYYATRAALGLTFQWSSPVAFITCFVTVFALVIAITKDLPDVEGDRKFQISTLATKLGVRNIAFLGSGLLLANYVAAIAVPFLIPQAFRSIVMVPFHAALAVALIFQTWVLEQAKYSKDAISQYYRFIWNLFYAEYIFFPLI
;
A
#
# COMPACT_ATOMS: atom_id res chain seq x y z
N THR A 1 57.55 -38.42 21.86
CA THR A 1 58.72 -37.57 21.57
C THR A 1 58.22 -36.24 21.04
N PRO A 2 58.53 -35.11 21.71
CA PRO A 2 57.84 -33.82 21.52
C PRO A 2 58.46 -32.92 20.44
N LEU A 3 57.64 -31.98 19.95
CA LEU A 3 57.84 -30.69 19.25
C LEU A 3 59.25 -30.21 18.82
N PRO A 4 59.29 -29.40 17.74
CA PRO A 4 59.62 -27.96 17.88
C PRO A 4 58.58 -27.07 17.13
N SER A 5 57.91 -26.10 17.75
CA SER A 5 58.28 -24.72 18.10
C SER A 5 58.64 -23.77 16.94
N MET A 6 57.73 -22.80 16.75
CA MET A 6 57.94 -21.36 16.46
C MET A 6 58.54 -20.91 15.11
N ALA A 7 57.71 -20.20 14.33
CA ALA A 7 58.13 -18.97 13.65
C ALA A 7 56.93 -18.03 13.45
N SER A 8 56.95 -16.93 14.21
CA SER A 8 56.13 -15.73 14.05
C SER A 8 56.60 -14.95 12.83
N LEU A 9 55.69 -14.54 11.94
CA LEU A 9 55.97 -13.51 10.94
C LEU A 9 54.79 -12.54 10.80
N ALA A 10 55.15 -11.28 10.95
CA ALA A 10 54.33 -10.10 11.17
C ALA A 10 53.53 -9.63 9.94
N SER A 11 52.43 -8.94 10.22
CA SER A 11 51.60 -8.21 9.26
C SER A 11 52.31 -6.97 8.70
N PRO A 12 52.17 -6.64 7.39
CA PRO A 12 52.56 -5.33 6.86
C PRO A 12 51.42 -4.30 6.94
N PRO A 13 51.73 -2.99 6.87
CA PRO A 13 50.92 -1.92 7.47
C PRO A 13 49.85 -1.30 6.56
N VAL A 14 48.88 -0.68 7.22
CA VAL A 14 47.84 0.22 6.69
C VAL A 14 48.48 1.55 6.23
N PRO A 15 48.15 2.11 5.05
CA PRO A 15 48.44 3.49 4.75
C PRO A 15 47.32 4.41 5.24
N SER A 16 47.67 5.24 6.21
CA SER A 16 46.94 6.42 6.67
C SER A 16 47.08 7.56 5.65
N HIS A 17 45.97 8.07 5.12
CA HIS A 17 45.93 9.40 4.50
C HIS A 17 44.94 10.28 5.25
N ALA A 18 45.49 11.05 6.20
CA ALA A 18 44.92 12.31 6.64
C ALA A 18 45.57 13.41 5.79
N SER A 19 44.76 14.20 5.09
CA SER A 19 45.21 15.45 4.47
C SER A 19 44.33 16.59 4.98
N THR A 20 45.04 17.51 5.60
CA THR A 20 44.66 18.67 6.36
C THR A 20 43.95 19.72 5.50
N PHE A 21 42.95 20.37 6.11
CA PHE A 21 42.42 21.68 5.75
C PHE A 21 43.53 22.74 5.62
N LEU A 22 43.41 23.68 4.66
CA LEU A 22 43.77 25.11 4.74
C LEU A 22 43.40 25.83 3.40
N PRO A 23 43.37 27.18 3.30
CA PRO A 23 42.15 27.96 3.07
C PRO A 23 41.99 28.58 1.66
N ALA A 24 40.82 29.21 1.46
CA ALA A 24 40.38 29.92 0.27
C ALA A 24 41.22 31.16 -0.11
N PRO A 25 41.11 31.63 -1.37
CA PRO A 25 41.20 33.04 -1.69
C PRO A 25 39.86 33.65 -2.10
N ALA A 26 39.68 34.89 -1.67
CA ALA A 26 38.54 35.76 -1.84
C ALA A 26 38.32 36.19 -3.30
N GLY A 27 37.04 36.33 -3.68
CA GLY A 27 36.61 36.95 -4.94
C GLY A 27 35.16 37.39 -4.82
N GLY A 28 34.95 38.64 -4.40
CA GLY A 28 33.65 39.20 -4.08
C GLY A 28 32.69 39.30 -5.27
N ARG A 29 31.39 39.13 -4.97
CA ARG A 29 30.29 39.82 -5.65
C ARG A 29 29.06 39.78 -4.75
N SER A 30 28.78 40.93 -4.15
CA SER A 30 27.56 41.24 -3.39
C SER A 30 26.30 40.93 -4.21
N ARG A 31 25.44 40.05 -3.71
CA ARG A 31 24.02 39.99 -4.08
C ARG A 31 23.18 40.09 -2.81
N ARG A 32 22.58 41.27 -2.63
CA ARG A 32 21.54 41.57 -1.62
C ARG A 32 20.31 40.67 -1.81
N PRO A 33 19.56 40.36 -0.75
CA PRO A 33 18.33 39.57 -0.84
C PRO A 33 17.17 40.40 -1.43
N PRO A 34 16.17 39.76 -2.08
CA PRO A 34 15.02 40.46 -2.63
C PRO A 34 14.08 40.97 -1.53
N ARG A 35 13.69 42.24 -1.65
CA ARG A 35 12.68 42.90 -0.80
C ARG A 35 11.28 42.33 -1.06
N LEU A 36 10.55 42.12 0.04
CA LEU A 36 9.10 41.93 0.08
C LEU A 36 8.38 43.11 -0.57
N LEU A 37 7.50 42.83 -1.54
CA LEU A 37 6.55 43.78 -2.11
C LEU A 37 5.31 43.81 -1.21
N SER A 38 5.09 44.96 -0.56
CA SER A 38 3.84 45.32 0.10
C SER A 38 2.81 45.85 -0.92
N PRO A 39 1.50 45.58 -0.75
CA PRO A 39 0.47 45.96 -1.72
C PRO A 39 0.10 47.45 -1.64
N SER A 40 -0.12 48.05 -2.82
CA SER A 40 -0.58 49.44 -3.00
C SER A 40 -2.05 49.61 -2.59
N PRO A 41 -2.46 50.77 -2.04
CA PRO A 41 -3.85 51.07 -1.67
C PRO A 41 -4.71 51.48 -2.90
N PRO A 42 -6.05 51.41 -2.81
CA PRO A 42 -6.94 51.74 -3.91
C PRO A 42 -7.14 53.26 -4.04
N PRO A 43 -7.36 53.80 -5.25
CA PRO A 43 -7.84 55.17 -5.38
C PRO A 43 -9.35 55.26 -5.12
N SER A 44 -9.70 56.20 -4.25
CA SER A 44 -11.03 56.68 -3.91
C SER A 44 -11.64 57.54 -5.01
N GLY A 45 -12.96 57.67 -4.99
CA GLY A 45 -13.79 58.15 -6.08
C GLY A 45 -13.76 59.64 -6.42
N SER A 46 -14.35 59.93 -7.57
CA SER A 46 -14.96 61.20 -7.99
C SER A 46 -15.93 60.83 -9.13
N SER A 47 -17.24 60.87 -8.92
CA SER A 47 -18.14 62.03 -9.08
C SER A 47 -19.04 61.85 -10.31
N LEU A 48 -20.29 61.52 -10.02
CA LEU A 48 -21.54 61.99 -10.66
C LEU A 48 -21.43 62.56 -12.09
N SER A 49 -22.02 61.84 -13.05
CA SER A 49 -22.71 62.46 -14.18
C SER A 49 -24.14 61.92 -14.26
N SER A 50 -25.07 62.84 -14.07
CA SER A 50 -26.50 62.69 -14.28
C SER A 50 -26.80 62.59 -15.78
N SER A 51 -27.56 61.57 -16.20
CA SER A 51 -28.26 61.59 -17.48
C SER A 51 -29.61 60.93 -17.30
N SER A 52 -30.62 61.79 -17.28
CA SER A 52 -32.04 61.52 -17.31
C SER A 52 -32.46 60.90 -18.65
N ALA A 53 -33.13 59.76 -18.60
CA ALA A 53 -33.96 59.26 -19.70
C ALA A 53 -35.26 58.66 -19.13
N SER A 54 -36.38 59.19 -19.61
CA SER A 54 -37.75 58.88 -19.20
C SER A 54 -38.30 57.58 -19.82
N ALA A 55 -39.26 57.00 -19.08
CA ALA A 55 -40.34 56.07 -19.49
C ALA A 55 -39.92 54.59 -19.77
N ARG A 56 -40.64 53.54 -19.36
CA ARG A 56 -42.10 53.38 -19.11
C ARG A 56 -42.35 52.39 -17.97
N PHE A 57 -43.41 52.65 -17.22
CA PHE A 57 -44.06 51.72 -16.29
C PHE A 57 -44.64 50.52 -17.05
N THR A 58 -44.28 49.31 -16.64
CA THR A 58 -45.06 48.10 -16.87
C THR A 58 -45.52 47.55 -15.52
N LEU A 59 -46.84 47.60 -15.29
CA LEU A 59 -47.50 46.95 -14.16
C LEU A 59 -47.34 45.43 -14.27
N SER A 60 -46.62 44.83 -13.32
CA SER A 60 -46.61 43.37 -13.13
C SER A 60 -47.70 42.99 -12.11
N PRO A 61 -48.50 41.93 -12.32
CA PRO A 61 -49.60 41.62 -11.41
C PRO A 61 -49.09 41.10 -10.06
N ARG A 62 -49.70 41.55 -8.97
CA ARG A 62 -49.53 40.96 -7.62
C ARG A 62 -49.84 39.47 -7.64
N ALA A 63 -48.87 38.64 -7.25
CA ALA A 63 -49.09 37.23 -6.97
C ALA A 63 -50.07 37.04 -5.78
N PRO A 64 -51.00 36.08 -5.82
CA PRO A 64 -51.98 35.91 -4.76
C PRO A 64 -51.37 35.34 -3.47
N CYS A 65 -51.91 35.77 -2.34
CA CYS A 65 -51.51 35.44 -0.97
C CYS A 65 -51.57 33.93 -0.62
N SER A 66 -52.02 33.07 -1.54
CA SER A 66 -52.06 31.61 -1.40
C SER A 66 -50.70 30.94 -1.64
N ALA A 67 -49.87 31.48 -2.54
CA ALA A 67 -48.59 30.87 -2.92
C ALA A 67 -47.55 30.89 -1.77
N ALA A 68 -47.54 31.96 -0.96
CA ALA A 68 -46.66 32.06 0.19
C ALA A 68 -47.06 31.10 1.34
N ARG A 69 -48.35 30.79 1.47
CA ARG A 69 -48.88 29.86 2.49
C ARG A 69 -48.63 28.40 2.11
N GLN A 70 -48.67 28.08 0.81
CA GLN A 70 -48.29 26.76 0.27
C GLN A 70 -46.79 26.50 0.47
N ARG A 71 -45.94 27.47 0.10
CA ARG A 71 -44.49 27.35 0.20
C ARG A 71 -44.00 27.18 1.64
N ARG A 72 -44.67 27.82 2.62
CA ARG A 72 -44.40 27.66 4.06
C ARG A 72 -44.86 26.30 4.60
N ARG A 73 -45.96 25.73 4.09
CA ARG A 73 -46.38 24.36 4.43
C ARG A 73 -45.43 23.32 3.84
N ASP A 74 -44.94 23.53 2.62
CA ASP A 74 -44.01 22.61 1.96
C ASP A 74 -42.62 22.61 2.61
N THR A 75 -42.14 23.77 3.08
CA THR A 75 -40.88 23.85 3.84
C THR A 75 -41.00 23.24 5.24
N VAL A 76 -42.12 23.43 5.93
CA VAL A 76 -42.38 22.78 7.24
C VAL A 76 -42.51 21.27 7.07
N ARG A 77 -43.19 20.80 6.01
CA ARG A 77 -43.33 19.36 5.69
C ARG A 77 -41.99 18.72 5.32
N ALA A 78 -41.13 19.44 4.60
CA ALA A 78 -39.78 19.00 4.27
C ALA A 78 -38.84 18.95 5.49
N CYS A 79 -38.93 19.91 6.41
CA CYS A 79 -38.16 19.84 7.68
C CYS A 79 -38.65 18.70 8.57
N SER A 80 -39.97 18.46 8.65
CA SER A 80 -40.51 17.33 9.41
C SER A 80 -40.22 15.95 8.79
N GLN A 81 -39.89 15.86 7.50
CA GLN A 81 -39.44 14.61 6.87
C GLN A 81 -37.94 14.39 7.02
N ALA A 82 -37.13 15.44 7.15
CA ALA A 82 -35.71 15.32 7.45
C ALA A 82 -35.44 14.83 8.89
N ASP A 83 -36.32 15.20 9.83
CA ASP A 83 -36.24 14.77 11.23
C ASP A 83 -36.99 13.46 11.54
N ALA A 84 -37.66 12.85 10.55
CA ALA A 84 -38.44 11.61 10.70
C ALA A 84 -37.72 10.34 10.22
N ALA A 85 -36.42 10.40 9.92
CA ALA A 85 -35.60 9.21 9.76
C ALA A 85 -35.21 8.70 11.15
N GLY A 86 -36.08 7.90 11.78
CA GLY A 86 -35.73 7.17 13.01
C GLY A 86 -34.40 6.41 12.84
N PRO A 87 -33.66 6.16 13.93
CA PRO A 87 -32.34 5.53 13.86
C PRO A 87 -32.42 4.26 13.02
N ALA A 88 -31.53 4.14 12.04
CA ALA A 88 -31.49 2.97 11.16
C ALA A 88 -31.48 1.68 12.00
N PRO A 89 -32.19 0.62 11.58
CA PRO A 89 -32.21 -0.63 12.32
C PRO A 89 -30.80 -1.09 12.67
N LEU A 90 -30.57 -1.52 13.92
CA LEU A 90 -29.24 -1.87 14.46
C LEU A 90 -28.45 -2.77 13.49
N LEU A 91 -29.12 -3.74 12.85
CA LEU A 91 -28.53 -4.62 11.83
C LEU A 91 -27.99 -3.87 10.61
N LYS A 92 -28.68 -2.84 10.13
CA LYS A 92 -28.22 -1.99 9.01
C LYS A 92 -27.00 -1.17 9.43
N THR A 93 -27.00 -0.63 10.65
CA THR A 93 -25.85 0.10 11.21
C THR A 93 -24.62 -0.81 11.36
N LEU A 94 -24.80 -2.02 11.88
CA LEU A 94 -23.72 -3.03 11.97
C LEU A 94 -23.22 -3.46 10.58
N SER A 95 -24.13 -3.65 9.62
CA SER A 95 -23.76 -4.01 8.24
C SER A 95 -22.92 -2.92 7.58
N ASN A 96 -23.31 -1.65 7.74
CA ASN A 96 -22.58 -0.50 7.21
C ASN A 96 -21.21 -0.34 7.88
N LEU A 97 -21.13 -0.58 9.19
CA LEU A 97 -19.87 -0.55 9.93
C LEU A 97 -18.94 -1.68 9.48
N LYS A 98 -19.46 -2.90 9.32
CA LYS A 98 -18.71 -4.05 8.80
C LYS A 98 -18.17 -3.78 7.40
N ASP A 99 -19.00 -3.25 6.51
CA ASP A 99 -18.58 -2.88 5.15
C ASP A 99 -17.49 -1.79 5.17
N SER A 100 -17.66 -0.77 6.00
CA SER A 100 -16.66 0.28 6.19
C SER A 100 -15.34 -0.29 6.71
N CYS A 101 -15.36 -1.16 7.72
CA CYS A 101 -14.16 -1.84 8.22
C CYS A 101 -13.50 -2.72 7.14
N TRP A 102 -14.29 -3.41 6.31
CA TRP A 102 -13.77 -4.25 5.24
C TRP A 102 -13.08 -3.43 4.14
N ARG A 103 -13.70 -2.32 3.70
CA ARG A 103 -13.09 -1.38 2.76
C ARG A 103 -11.85 -0.71 3.35
N PHE A 104 -11.88 -0.37 4.64
CA PHE A 104 -10.75 0.21 5.38
C PHE A 104 -9.52 -0.70 5.34
N LEU A 105 -9.70 -2.01 5.50
CA LEU A 105 -8.62 -3.00 5.51
C LEU A 105 -8.01 -3.28 4.13
N ARG A 106 -8.56 -2.71 3.04
CA ARG A 106 -8.16 -2.96 1.65
C ARG A 106 -8.18 -4.46 1.31
N PRO A 107 -9.34 -5.01 0.90
CA PRO A 107 -9.58 -6.45 0.78
C PRO A 107 -8.53 -7.24 -0.02
N HIS A 108 -7.97 -6.65 -1.07
CA HIS A 108 -6.93 -7.28 -1.88
C HIS A 108 -5.65 -7.58 -1.07
N THR A 109 -5.22 -6.65 -0.22
CA THR A 109 -4.05 -6.85 0.64
C THR A 109 -4.29 -7.90 1.73
N ILE A 110 -5.51 -7.96 2.29
CA ILE A 110 -5.90 -8.96 3.29
C ILE A 110 -5.89 -10.36 2.70
N ARG A 111 -6.49 -10.56 1.51
CA ARG A 111 -6.47 -11.85 0.82
C ARG A 111 -5.05 -12.35 0.59
N GLY A 112 -4.17 -11.47 0.10
CA GLY A 112 -2.75 -11.82 -0.09
C GLY A 112 -2.04 -12.17 1.22
N THR A 113 -2.36 -11.49 2.32
CA THR A 113 -1.80 -11.80 3.65
C THR A 113 -2.26 -13.16 4.15
N ALA A 114 -3.57 -13.41 4.07
CA ALA A 114 -4.17 -14.66 4.50
C ALA A 114 -3.61 -15.83 3.68
N LEU A 115 -3.65 -15.74 2.36
CA LEU A 115 -3.11 -16.77 1.47
C LEU A 115 -1.61 -17.02 1.72
N GLY A 116 -0.79 -15.96 1.79
CA GLY A 116 0.64 -16.12 2.03
C GLY A 116 0.96 -16.79 3.36
N SER A 117 0.31 -16.33 4.44
CA SER A 117 0.51 -16.93 5.76
C SER A 117 0.07 -18.39 5.81
N THR A 118 -1.11 -18.71 5.28
CA THR A 118 -1.63 -20.09 5.23
C THR A 118 -0.74 -20.98 4.37
N ALA A 119 -0.27 -20.50 3.22
CA ALA A 119 0.57 -21.27 2.31
C ALA A 119 1.95 -21.60 2.92
N LEU A 120 2.56 -20.66 3.64
CA LEU A 120 3.83 -20.87 4.34
C LEU A 120 3.69 -21.82 5.53
N VAL A 121 2.61 -21.69 6.30
CA VAL A 121 2.30 -22.65 7.37
C VAL A 121 2.09 -24.04 6.78
N ALA A 122 1.26 -24.16 5.74
CA ALA A 122 1.01 -25.42 5.04
C ALA A 122 2.31 -26.04 4.52
N ARG A 123 3.18 -25.25 3.89
CA ARG A 123 4.48 -25.74 3.40
C ARG A 123 5.35 -26.27 4.53
N ALA A 124 5.50 -25.51 5.62
CA ALA A 124 6.30 -25.94 6.76
C ALA A 124 5.77 -27.24 7.39
N LEU A 125 4.44 -27.45 7.38
CA LEU A 125 3.81 -28.68 7.86
C LEU A 125 4.01 -29.85 6.91
N LEU A 126 3.92 -29.63 5.60
CA LEU A 126 4.20 -30.67 4.60
C LEU A 126 5.66 -31.13 4.64
N GLU A 127 6.58 -30.24 5.01
CA GLU A 127 8.00 -30.58 5.21
C GLU A 127 8.25 -31.33 6.54
N ASN A 128 7.32 -31.28 7.50
CA ASN A 128 7.48 -31.86 8.83
C ASN A 128 6.18 -32.54 9.35
N PRO A 129 5.61 -33.50 8.59
CA PRO A 129 4.30 -34.07 8.90
C PRO A 129 4.23 -34.75 10.28
N GLN A 130 5.35 -35.28 10.75
CA GLN A 130 5.47 -35.96 12.05
C GLN A 130 5.36 -35.02 13.27
N LEU A 131 5.43 -33.69 13.07
CA LEU A 131 5.43 -32.69 14.14
C LEU A 131 4.10 -31.92 14.25
N ILE A 132 3.06 -32.35 13.53
CA ILE A 132 1.78 -31.65 13.50
C ILE A 132 1.05 -31.85 14.84
N ASP A 133 0.72 -30.74 15.51
CA ASP A 133 -0.07 -30.68 16.73
C ASP A 133 -1.25 -29.71 16.54
N TRP A 134 -2.39 -30.02 17.16
CA TRP A 134 -3.60 -29.19 17.19
C TRP A 134 -3.33 -27.79 17.78
N ARG A 135 -2.37 -27.67 18.71
CA ARG A 135 -1.95 -26.38 19.27
C ARG A 135 -1.39 -25.43 18.21
N LEU A 136 -0.81 -25.96 17.14
CA LEU A 136 -0.27 -25.17 16.04
C LEU A 136 -1.37 -24.43 15.29
N VAL A 137 -2.58 -24.99 15.18
CA VAL A 137 -3.71 -24.34 14.52
C VAL A 137 -4.08 -23.04 15.24
N PHE A 138 -4.16 -23.06 16.57
CA PHE A 138 -4.42 -21.86 17.36
C PHE A 138 -3.29 -20.84 17.24
N LYS A 139 -2.03 -21.30 17.26
CA LYS A 139 -0.88 -20.42 17.10
C LYS A 139 -0.84 -19.78 15.70
N ALA A 140 -1.12 -20.54 14.64
CA ALA A 140 -1.24 -20.03 13.28
C ALA A 140 -2.39 -19.02 13.15
N PHE A 141 -3.54 -19.29 13.78
CA PHE A 141 -4.67 -18.37 13.81
C PHE A 141 -4.31 -17.04 14.47
N TYR A 142 -3.68 -17.06 15.65
CA TYR A 142 -3.20 -15.83 16.30
C TYR A 142 -2.19 -15.08 15.44
N GLY A 143 -1.28 -15.80 14.78
CA GLY A 143 -0.33 -15.20 13.84
C GLY A 143 -1.02 -14.49 12.68
N LEU A 144 -2.03 -15.11 12.07
CA LEU A 144 -2.84 -14.51 11.01
C LEU A 144 -3.58 -13.27 11.50
N VAL A 145 -4.19 -13.30 12.69
CA VAL A 145 -4.85 -12.13 13.29
C VAL A 145 -3.84 -11.00 13.48
N ALA A 146 -2.65 -11.27 14.02
CA ALA A 146 -1.61 -10.26 14.20
C ALA A 146 -1.17 -9.63 12.86
N LEU A 147 -1.01 -10.45 11.81
CA LEU A 147 -0.67 -9.96 10.47
C LEU A 147 -1.78 -9.12 9.85
N ILE A 148 -3.05 -9.49 10.04
CA ILE A 148 -4.21 -8.68 9.62
C ILE A 148 -4.23 -7.35 10.36
N CYS A 149 -3.97 -7.34 11.67
CA CYS A 149 -3.81 -6.12 12.46
C CYS A 149 -2.67 -5.25 11.92
N GLY A 150 -1.51 -5.85 11.62
CA GLY A 150 -0.36 -5.11 11.08
C GLY A 150 -0.69 -4.48 9.73
N ASN A 151 -1.36 -5.22 8.84
CA ASN A 151 -1.85 -4.68 7.58
C ASN A 151 -2.87 -3.54 7.81
N GLY A 152 -3.83 -3.74 8.72
CA GLY A 152 -4.84 -2.75 9.09
C GLY A 152 -4.25 -1.45 9.61
N TYR A 153 -3.20 -1.53 10.43
CA TYR A 153 -2.42 -0.38 10.86
C TYR A 153 -1.82 0.36 9.66
N ILE A 154 -1.06 -0.33 8.81
CA ILE A 154 -0.32 0.26 7.69
C ILE A 154 -1.27 0.92 6.68
N VAL A 155 -2.34 0.23 6.27
CA VAL A 155 -3.31 0.78 5.31
C VAL A 155 -4.16 1.88 5.93
N GLY A 156 -4.41 1.80 7.24
CA GLY A 156 -5.19 2.78 7.99
C GLY A 156 -4.46 4.10 8.13
N ILE A 157 -3.21 4.09 8.60
CA ILE A 157 -2.40 5.31 8.66
C ILE A 157 -2.24 5.93 7.27
N ASN A 158 -2.05 5.11 6.23
CA ASN A 158 -1.92 5.64 4.88
C ASN A 158 -3.17 6.43 4.46
N GLN A 159 -4.36 5.88 4.70
CA GLN A 159 -5.63 6.56 4.38
C GLN A 159 -5.81 7.86 5.16
N ILE A 160 -5.45 7.89 6.45
CA ILE A 160 -5.57 9.10 7.29
C ILE A 160 -4.70 10.25 6.74
N TYR A 161 -3.49 9.96 6.27
CA TYR A 161 -2.58 10.99 5.74
C TYR A 161 -2.81 11.33 4.25
N ASP A 162 -3.62 10.53 3.56
CA ASP A 162 -3.92 10.67 2.13
C ASP A 162 -5.37 11.05 1.84
N ILE A 163 -6.17 11.47 2.83
CA ILE A 163 -7.61 11.77 2.65
C ILE A 163 -7.89 12.64 1.41
N GLY A 164 -7.12 13.70 1.20
CA GLY A 164 -7.29 14.58 0.03
C GLY A 164 -7.02 13.89 -1.31
N ILE A 165 -6.03 13.01 -1.37
CA ILE A 165 -5.66 12.24 -2.57
C ILE A 165 -6.70 11.13 -2.80
N ASP A 166 -7.07 10.41 -1.74
CA ASP A 166 -8.03 9.31 -1.81
C ASP A 166 -9.44 9.80 -2.15
N LYS A 167 -9.84 11.04 -1.80
CA LYS A 167 -11.10 11.64 -2.29
C LYS A 167 -11.18 11.74 -3.81
N VAL A 168 -10.04 11.88 -4.48
CA VAL A 168 -9.95 11.95 -5.94
C VAL A 168 -9.85 10.55 -6.53
N ASN A 169 -8.89 9.76 -6.06
CA ASN A 169 -8.51 8.50 -6.71
C ASN A 169 -9.36 7.32 -6.24
N LYS A 170 -9.80 7.35 -4.97
CA LYS A 170 -10.46 6.22 -4.30
C LYS A 170 -11.64 6.71 -3.43
N PRO A 171 -12.64 7.39 -4.02
CA PRO A 171 -13.73 8.01 -3.27
C PRO A 171 -14.60 7.00 -2.50
N TYR A 172 -14.50 5.71 -2.84
CA TYR A 172 -15.17 4.62 -2.14
C TYR A 172 -14.51 4.22 -0.82
N LEU A 173 -13.30 4.72 -0.50
CA LEU A 173 -12.64 4.40 0.77
C LEU A 173 -13.35 5.08 1.94
N PRO A 174 -13.49 4.42 3.11
CA PRO A 174 -14.40 4.88 4.17
C PRO A 174 -14.10 6.30 4.68
N ILE A 175 -12.82 6.65 4.84
CA ILE A 175 -12.44 8.00 5.31
C ILE A 175 -12.67 9.05 4.21
N ALA A 176 -12.40 8.70 2.94
CA ALA A 176 -12.60 9.60 1.81
C ALA A 176 -14.09 9.83 1.51
N ALA A 177 -14.90 8.77 1.62
CA ALA A 177 -16.35 8.77 1.47
C ALA A 177 -17.09 9.52 2.60
N GLY A 178 -16.46 9.62 3.78
CA GLY A 178 -17.09 10.17 4.98
C GLY A 178 -17.85 9.15 5.83
N ASP A 179 -17.82 7.87 5.46
CA ASP A 179 -18.43 6.76 6.21
C ASP A 179 -17.72 6.50 7.55
N LEU A 180 -16.43 6.85 7.64
CA LEU A 180 -15.62 6.72 8.85
C LEU A 180 -14.97 8.06 9.20
N SER A 181 -15.22 8.56 10.41
CA SER A 181 -14.58 9.78 10.90
C SER A 181 -13.07 9.59 11.08
N VAL A 182 -12.29 10.68 11.01
CA VAL A 182 -10.84 10.64 11.24
C VAL A 182 -10.50 10.15 12.66
N GLN A 183 -11.31 10.52 13.65
CA GLN A 183 -11.14 10.07 15.04
C GLN A 183 -11.36 8.56 15.16
N SER A 184 -12.43 8.03 14.55
CA SER A 184 -12.72 6.59 14.51
C SER A 184 -11.65 5.82 13.76
N ALA A 185 -11.12 6.39 12.67
CA ALA A 185 -10.00 5.80 11.92
C ALA A 185 -8.73 5.70 12.78
N TRP A 186 -8.39 6.75 13.55
CA TRP A 186 -7.27 6.70 14.49
C TRP A 186 -7.48 5.66 15.59
N LEU A 187 -8.68 5.59 16.17
CA LEU A 187 -9.02 4.58 17.16
C LEU A 187 -8.80 3.16 16.61
N LEU A 188 -9.24 2.92 15.37
CA LEU A 188 -9.07 1.63 14.70
C LEU A 188 -7.59 1.31 14.42
N VAL A 189 -6.81 2.29 13.95
CA VAL A 189 -5.36 2.16 13.75
C VAL A 189 -4.64 1.81 15.05
N VAL A 190 -4.93 2.52 16.13
CA VAL A 190 -4.33 2.27 17.44
C VAL A 190 -4.75 0.90 17.97
N ALA A 191 -6.01 0.54 17.84
CA ALA A 191 -6.51 -0.78 18.22
C ALA A 191 -5.78 -1.90 17.45
N PHE A 192 -5.58 -1.75 16.14
CA PHE A 192 -4.81 -2.70 15.35
C PHE A 192 -3.35 -2.82 15.83
N ALA A 193 -2.69 -1.70 16.10
CA ALA A 193 -1.32 -1.72 16.63
C ALA A 193 -1.24 -2.45 17.98
N VAL A 194 -2.13 -2.10 18.92
CA VAL A 194 -2.13 -2.67 20.28
C VAL A 194 -2.47 -4.17 20.26
N VAL A 195 -3.54 -4.56 19.55
CA VAL A 195 -3.95 -5.97 19.47
C VAL A 195 -2.88 -6.81 18.79
N GLY A 196 -2.37 -6.35 17.64
CA GLY A 196 -1.33 -7.05 16.90
C GLY A 196 -0.04 -7.20 17.71
N PHE A 197 0.41 -6.12 18.35
CA PHE A 197 1.58 -6.12 19.24
C PHE A 197 1.41 -7.07 20.43
N SER A 198 0.25 -7.02 21.10
CA SER A 198 -0.05 -7.89 22.24
C SER A 198 0.01 -9.37 21.85
N ILE A 199 -0.55 -9.72 20.68
CA ILE A 199 -0.50 -11.09 20.18
C ILE A 199 0.94 -11.56 19.94
N VAL A 200 1.77 -10.75 19.27
CA VAL A 200 3.15 -11.16 18.94
C VAL A 200 4.03 -11.31 20.18
N VAL A 201 3.90 -10.39 21.14
CA VAL A 201 4.64 -10.42 22.40
C VAL A 201 4.29 -11.66 23.22
N SER A 202 3.00 -11.97 23.36
CA SER A 202 2.56 -13.08 24.20
C SER A 202 2.76 -14.46 23.58
N ASN A 203 2.88 -14.58 22.25
CA ASN A 203 2.83 -15.89 21.57
C ASN A 203 4.06 -16.26 20.72
N PHE A 204 4.86 -15.28 20.27
CA PHE A 204 5.87 -15.50 19.23
C PHE A 204 7.29 -15.07 19.62
N GLY A 205 7.49 -14.53 20.82
CA GLY A 205 8.80 -14.19 21.37
C GLY A 205 9.42 -12.92 20.79
N PRO A 206 10.61 -12.53 21.27
CA PRO A 206 11.20 -11.21 21.02
C PRO A 206 11.64 -11.00 19.57
N PHE A 207 12.06 -12.05 18.87
CA PHE A 207 12.52 -11.93 17.48
C PHE A 207 11.36 -11.60 16.53
N ILE A 208 10.27 -12.38 16.55
CA ILE A 208 9.07 -12.09 15.74
C ILE A 208 8.44 -10.77 16.14
N THR A 209 8.42 -10.44 17.44
CA THR A 209 7.98 -9.12 17.92
C THR A 209 8.78 -8.00 17.29
N SER A 210 10.12 -8.12 17.25
CA SER A 210 10.99 -7.13 16.61
C SER A 210 10.71 -6.97 15.11
N LEU A 211 10.51 -8.07 14.38
CA LEU A 211 10.15 -8.02 12.95
C LEU A 211 8.78 -7.38 12.72
N TYR A 212 7.82 -7.65 13.60
CA TYR A 212 6.50 -7.05 13.56
C TYR A 212 6.57 -5.54 13.78
N CYS A 213 7.29 -5.10 14.83
CA CYS A 213 7.54 -3.69 15.11
C CYS A 213 8.29 -3.00 13.96
N LEU A 214 9.25 -3.68 13.33
CA LEU A 214 9.92 -3.18 12.13
C LEU A 214 8.92 -2.97 10.99
N GLY A 215 7.98 -3.90 10.76
CA GLY A 215 6.91 -3.75 9.78
C GLY A 215 6.03 -2.52 10.04
N LEU A 216 5.60 -2.32 11.30
CA LEU A 216 4.83 -1.13 11.68
C LEU A 216 5.63 0.16 11.52
N PHE A 217 6.91 0.15 11.91
CA PHE A 217 7.81 1.28 11.75
C PHE A 217 7.98 1.65 10.27
N LEU A 218 8.25 0.68 9.40
CA LEU A 218 8.38 0.89 7.96
C LEU A 218 7.09 1.45 7.34
N GLY A 219 5.93 0.94 7.77
CA GLY A 219 4.64 1.51 7.37
C GLY A 219 4.45 2.96 7.84
N THR A 220 4.92 3.28 9.05
CA THR A 220 4.85 4.62 9.62
C THR A 220 5.68 5.61 8.81
N ILE A 221 6.96 5.34 8.63
CA ILE A 221 7.86 6.23 7.86
C ILE A 221 7.47 6.33 6.38
N TYR A 222 6.76 5.34 5.86
CA TYR A 222 6.19 5.37 4.51
C TYR A 222 5.12 6.48 4.38
N SER A 223 4.21 6.61 5.35
CA SER A 223 3.04 7.51 5.25
C SER A 223 3.15 8.84 5.99
N VAL A 224 3.88 8.88 7.12
CA VAL A 224 3.82 9.98 8.10
C VAL A 224 4.95 11.01 7.89
N PRO A 225 4.68 12.33 7.95
CA PRO A 225 5.72 13.37 7.98
C PRO A 225 6.61 13.29 9.23
N PRO A 226 7.89 13.70 9.18
CA PRO A 226 8.56 14.38 8.08
C PRO A 226 9.03 13.45 6.95
N PHE A 227 9.17 12.14 7.20
CA PHE A 227 9.77 11.20 6.25
C PHE A 227 8.91 10.97 5.01
N ARG A 228 7.65 10.52 5.21
CA ARG A 228 6.66 10.20 4.17
C ARG A 228 7.31 9.61 2.91
N LEU A 229 8.06 8.52 3.09
CA LEU A 229 8.96 7.94 2.08
C LEU A 229 8.26 7.50 0.80
N LYS A 230 6.92 7.35 0.82
CA LYS A 230 6.10 7.14 -0.38
C LYS A 230 6.29 8.20 -1.48
N ARG A 231 6.81 9.38 -1.13
CA ARG A 231 7.16 10.46 -2.09
C ARG A 231 8.35 10.11 -2.98
N TYR A 232 9.23 9.22 -2.53
CA TYR A 232 10.42 8.78 -3.25
C TYR A 232 10.16 7.37 -3.82
N PRO A 233 10.04 7.21 -5.15
CA PRO A 233 9.64 5.94 -5.76
C PRO A 233 10.50 4.76 -5.33
N VAL A 234 11.83 4.92 -5.33
CA VAL A 234 12.76 3.84 -4.94
C VAL A 234 12.57 3.43 -3.49
N ALA A 235 12.49 4.38 -2.56
CA ALA A 235 12.26 4.06 -1.14
C ALA A 235 10.89 3.39 -0.93
N ALA A 236 9.85 3.87 -1.63
CA ALA A 236 8.52 3.28 -1.60
C ALA A 236 8.53 1.81 -2.08
N PHE A 237 9.25 1.55 -3.18
CA PHE A 237 9.41 0.21 -3.76
C PHE A 237 10.13 -0.72 -2.80
N LEU A 238 11.24 -0.28 -2.21
CA LEU A 238 12.02 -1.06 -1.25
C LEU A 238 11.18 -1.39 -0.01
N ILE A 239 10.45 -0.43 0.56
CA ILE A 239 9.59 -0.69 1.72
C ILE A 239 8.51 -1.74 1.40
N ILE A 240 7.84 -1.63 0.25
CA ILE A 240 6.81 -2.59 -0.15
C ILE A 240 7.42 -3.98 -0.37
N ALA A 241 8.56 -4.06 -1.07
CA ALA A 241 9.27 -5.31 -1.29
C ALA A 241 9.74 -5.95 0.04
N THR A 242 10.26 -5.15 0.97
CA THR A 242 10.69 -5.63 2.29
C THR A 242 9.50 -6.13 3.11
N VAL A 243 8.42 -5.35 3.24
CA VAL A 243 7.30 -5.71 4.13
C VAL A 243 6.43 -6.81 3.52
N ARG A 244 5.99 -6.65 2.27
CA ARG A 244 5.08 -7.59 1.60
C ARG A 244 5.83 -8.79 1.02
N GLY A 245 7.01 -8.56 0.46
CA GLY A 245 7.81 -9.59 -0.19
C GLY A 245 8.60 -10.42 0.82
N PHE A 246 9.49 -9.80 1.56
CA PHE A 246 10.44 -10.52 2.41
C PHE A 246 9.89 -10.86 3.81
N LEU A 247 9.54 -9.85 4.61
CA LEU A 247 9.23 -10.00 6.04
C LEU A 247 8.05 -10.91 6.30
N LEU A 248 7.00 -10.84 5.47
CA LEU A 248 5.86 -11.76 5.60
C LEU A 248 6.31 -13.21 5.42
N ASN A 249 7.07 -13.50 4.38
CA ASN A 249 7.47 -14.86 4.05
C ASN A 249 8.43 -15.44 5.08
N PHE A 250 9.50 -14.69 5.35
CA PHE A 250 10.50 -15.05 6.35
C PHE A 250 9.87 -15.17 7.74
N GLY A 251 9.09 -14.18 8.16
CA GLY A 251 8.53 -14.11 9.51
C GLY A 251 7.54 -15.25 9.79
N VAL A 252 6.64 -15.55 8.85
CA VAL A 252 5.67 -16.65 9.02
C VAL A 252 6.39 -18.00 9.07
N TYR A 253 7.32 -18.24 8.15
CA TYR A 253 8.04 -19.51 8.11
C TYR A 253 8.91 -19.69 9.36
N TYR A 254 9.63 -18.65 9.80
CA TYR A 254 10.37 -18.65 11.06
C TYR A 254 9.47 -18.98 12.25
N ALA A 255 8.34 -18.25 12.39
CA ALA A 255 7.41 -18.45 13.49
C ALA A 255 6.83 -19.87 13.50
N THR A 256 6.56 -20.44 12.32
CA THR A 256 6.02 -21.79 12.18
C THR A 256 7.07 -22.84 12.57
N ARG A 257 8.31 -22.73 12.08
CA ARG A 257 9.40 -23.63 12.48
C ARG A 257 9.66 -23.58 13.98
N ALA A 258 9.73 -22.38 14.56
CA ALA A 258 9.90 -22.21 16.00
C ALA A 258 8.73 -22.83 16.79
N ALA A 259 7.50 -22.73 16.28
CA ALA A 259 6.34 -23.38 16.89
C ALA A 259 6.39 -24.91 16.81
N LEU A 260 7.07 -25.47 15.79
CA LEU A 260 7.36 -26.91 15.67
C LEU A 260 8.57 -27.35 16.52
N GLY A 261 9.19 -26.45 17.30
CA GLY A 261 10.39 -26.75 18.08
C GLY A 261 11.67 -26.86 17.25
N LEU A 262 11.64 -26.40 16.00
CA LEU A 262 12.76 -26.47 15.06
C LEU A 262 13.56 -25.17 15.05
N THR A 263 14.88 -25.30 14.86
CA THR A 263 15.72 -24.14 14.50
C THR A 263 15.39 -23.67 13.08
N PHE A 264 15.62 -22.38 12.83
CA PHE A 264 15.41 -21.81 11.51
C PHE A 264 16.39 -22.39 10.51
N GLN A 265 15.85 -22.91 9.40
CA GLN A 265 16.62 -23.35 8.23
C GLN A 265 15.79 -23.07 6.99
N TRP A 266 16.42 -22.48 5.97
CA TRP A 266 15.77 -22.25 4.68
C TRP A 266 15.46 -23.58 3.99
N SER A 267 14.21 -23.76 3.56
CA SER A 267 13.90 -24.76 2.53
C SER A 267 13.99 -24.11 1.15
N SER A 268 14.42 -24.87 0.13
CA SER A 268 14.54 -24.34 -1.23
C SER A 268 13.23 -23.73 -1.75
N PRO A 269 12.05 -24.34 -1.50
CA PRO A 269 10.78 -23.75 -1.91
C PRO A 269 10.45 -22.46 -1.15
N VAL A 270 10.73 -22.38 0.15
CA VAL A 270 10.49 -21.15 0.91
C VAL A 270 11.45 -20.04 0.47
N ALA A 271 12.72 -20.35 0.19
CA ALA A 271 13.67 -19.39 -0.36
C ALA A 271 13.20 -18.91 -1.76
N PHE A 272 12.75 -19.83 -2.61
CA PHE A 272 12.18 -19.51 -3.92
C PHE A 272 10.99 -18.56 -3.79
N ILE A 273 9.95 -18.91 -3.03
CA ILE A 273 8.75 -18.07 -2.94
C ILE A 273 9.08 -16.71 -2.33
N THR A 274 9.98 -16.66 -1.34
CA THR A 274 10.42 -15.40 -0.71
C THR A 274 11.09 -14.48 -1.74
N CYS A 275 12.02 -14.98 -2.53
CA CYS A 275 12.66 -14.21 -3.60
C CYS A 275 11.64 -13.81 -4.68
N PHE A 276 10.84 -14.77 -5.14
CA PHE A 276 9.86 -14.58 -6.20
C PHE A 276 8.83 -13.51 -5.84
N VAL A 277 8.21 -13.60 -4.67
CA VAL A 277 7.20 -12.63 -4.22
C VAL A 277 7.80 -11.30 -3.77
N THR A 278 9.11 -11.25 -3.49
CA THR A 278 9.81 -9.97 -3.28
C THR A 278 9.95 -9.20 -4.58
N VAL A 279 10.33 -9.87 -5.66
CA VAL A 279 10.31 -9.27 -7.01
C VAL A 279 8.87 -8.94 -7.44
N PHE A 280 7.92 -9.82 -7.16
CA PHE A 280 6.51 -9.55 -7.44
C PHE A 280 6.00 -8.33 -6.64
N ALA A 281 6.33 -8.21 -5.36
CA ALA A 281 5.94 -7.05 -4.55
C ALA A 281 6.49 -5.74 -5.13
N LEU A 282 7.68 -5.76 -5.73
CA LEU A 282 8.21 -4.64 -6.50
C LEU A 282 7.34 -4.32 -7.73
N VAL A 283 6.90 -5.34 -8.48
CA VAL A 283 5.95 -5.16 -9.61
C VAL A 283 4.64 -4.53 -9.14
N ILE A 284 4.07 -5.00 -8.02
CA ILE A 284 2.88 -4.39 -7.42
C ILE A 284 3.16 -2.94 -7.04
N ALA A 285 4.34 -2.65 -6.47
CA ALA A 285 4.73 -1.29 -6.09
C ALA A 285 4.85 -0.34 -7.29
N ILE A 286 5.38 -0.82 -8.42
CA ILE A 286 5.48 -0.07 -9.68
C ILE A 286 4.10 0.18 -10.28
N THR A 287 3.22 -0.82 -10.26
CA THR A 287 1.92 -0.78 -10.93
C THR A 287 0.79 -0.22 -10.08
N LYS A 288 0.96 -0.07 -8.76
CA LYS A 288 -0.10 0.37 -7.83
C LYS A 288 -0.72 1.73 -8.16
N ASP A 289 0.06 2.63 -8.75
CA ASP A 289 -0.38 4.00 -9.05
C ASP A 289 -1.01 4.10 -10.46
N LEU A 290 -1.04 3.01 -11.24
CA LEU A 290 -1.66 3.01 -12.57
C LEU A 290 -3.15 3.42 -12.54
N PRO A 291 -4.01 2.85 -11.66
CA PRO A 291 -5.43 3.22 -11.61
C PRO A 291 -5.67 4.67 -11.18
N ASP A 292 -4.66 5.30 -10.57
CA ASP A 292 -4.74 6.64 -9.99
C ASP A 292 -4.30 7.74 -10.99
N VAL A 293 -3.71 7.39 -12.14
CA VAL A 293 -3.08 8.35 -13.08
C VAL A 293 -4.00 9.46 -13.56
N GLU A 294 -5.26 9.15 -13.88
CA GLU A 294 -6.21 10.17 -14.36
C GLU A 294 -6.52 11.22 -13.28
N GLY A 295 -6.75 10.76 -12.05
CA GLY A 295 -6.99 11.63 -10.91
C GLY A 295 -5.75 12.42 -10.55
N ASP A 296 -4.58 11.78 -10.53
CA ASP A 296 -3.31 12.44 -10.29
C ASP A 296 -3.03 13.56 -11.31
N ARG A 297 -3.29 13.32 -12.60
CA ARG A 297 -3.14 14.35 -13.65
C ARG A 297 -4.08 15.52 -13.44
N LYS A 298 -5.35 15.25 -13.12
CA LYS A 298 -6.36 16.31 -12.89
C LYS A 298 -5.98 17.23 -11.74
N PHE A 299 -5.30 16.70 -10.72
CA PHE A 299 -4.90 17.45 -9.51
C PHE A 299 -3.39 17.75 -9.45
N GLN A 300 -2.67 17.64 -10.57
CA GLN A 300 -1.24 17.96 -10.68
C GLN A 300 -0.35 17.19 -9.68
N ILE A 301 -0.72 15.96 -9.35
CA ILE A 301 0.07 15.07 -8.50
C ILE A 301 1.13 14.38 -9.35
N SER A 302 2.39 14.56 -8.96
CA SER A 302 3.53 13.98 -9.66
C SER A 302 3.83 12.58 -9.13
N THR A 303 3.62 11.56 -9.96
CA THR A 303 3.93 10.15 -9.67
C THR A 303 4.80 9.57 -10.80
N LEU A 304 5.39 8.40 -10.58
CA LEU A 304 6.18 7.74 -11.62
C LEU A 304 5.32 7.44 -12.86
N ALA A 305 4.06 7.06 -12.66
CA ALA A 305 3.11 6.78 -13.73
C ALA A 305 2.63 8.04 -14.46
N THR A 306 2.49 9.18 -13.78
CA THR A 306 2.17 10.44 -14.48
C THR A 306 3.36 10.98 -15.29
N LYS A 307 4.61 10.74 -14.84
CA LYS A 307 5.83 11.16 -15.54
C LYS A 307 6.23 10.27 -16.71
N LEU A 308 6.30 8.96 -16.50
CA LEU A 308 6.76 8.00 -17.52
C LEU A 308 5.63 7.55 -18.45
N GLY A 309 4.38 7.76 -18.05
CA GLY A 309 3.19 7.36 -18.80
C GLY A 309 2.71 5.94 -18.48
N VAL A 310 1.40 5.75 -18.59
CA VAL A 310 0.69 4.50 -18.26
C VAL A 310 1.28 3.31 -19.02
N ARG A 311 1.49 3.46 -20.33
CA ARG A 311 2.05 2.43 -21.20
C ARG A 311 3.40 1.93 -20.68
N ASN A 312 4.34 2.83 -20.44
CA ASN A 312 5.70 2.47 -20.04
C ASN A 312 5.71 1.77 -18.67
N ILE A 313 4.89 2.23 -17.71
CA ILE A 313 4.78 1.58 -16.40
C ILE A 313 4.11 0.21 -16.49
N ALA A 314 3.08 0.06 -17.31
CA ALA A 314 2.44 -1.23 -17.54
C ALA A 314 3.44 -2.23 -18.13
N PHE A 315 4.15 -1.86 -19.21
CA PHE A 315 5.17 -2.71 -19.82
C PHE A 315 6.35 -3.00 -18.91
N LEU A 316 6.81 -2.03 -18.11
CA LEU A 316 7.86 -2.25 -17.12
C LEU A 316 7.40 -3.29 -16.08
N GLY A 317 6.20 -3.11 -15.51
CA GLY A 317 5.62 -4.06 -14.56
C GLY A 317 5.46 -5.46 -15.15
N SER A 318 4.84 -5.57 -16.34
CA SER A 318 4.67 -6.85 -17.04
C SER A 318 6.00 -7.49 -17.40
N GLY A 319 6.98 -6.71 -17.87
CA GLY A 319 8.30 -7.20 -18.27
C GLY A 319 9.09 -7.77 -17.09
N LEU A 320 9.11 -7.06 -15.95
CA LEU A 320 9.73 -7.57 -14.73
C LEU A 320 9.04 -8.85 -14.24
N LEU A 321 7.71 -8.89 -14.25
CA LEU A 321 6.97 -10.07 -13.80
C LEU A 321 7.17 -11.26 -14.75
N LEU A 322 7.21 -11.02 -16.06
CA LEU A 322 7.51 -12.05 -17.06
C LEU A 322 8.92 -12.61 -16.88
N ALA A 323 9.92 -11.75 -16.64
CA ALA A 323 11.29 -12.19 -16.34
C ALA A 323 11.33 -13.04 -15.07
N ASN A 324 10.56 -12.67 -14.05
CA ASN A 324 10.42 -13.45 -12.82
C ASN A 324 9.80 -14.84 -13.09
N TYR A 325 8.77 -14.92 -13.95
CA TYR A 325 8.18 -16.20 -14.38
C TYR A 325 9.17 -17.06 -15.18
N VAL A 326 9.93 -16.48 -16.10
CA VAL A 326 10.97 -17.20 -16.85
C VAL A 326 12.01 -17.78 -15.89
N ALA A 327 12.44 -17.01 -14.89
CA ALA A 327 13.34 -17.51 -13.85
C ALA A 327 12.70 -18.67 -13.06
N ALA A 328 11.43 -18.56 -12.67
CA ALA A 328 10.71 -19.64 -12.00
C ALA A 328 10.58 -20.92 -12.84
N ILE A 329 10.44 -20.80 -14.16
CA ILE A 329 10.44 -21.94 -15.07
C ILE A 329 11.83 -22.57 -15.16
N ALA A 330 12.90 -21.79 -15.12
CA ALA A 330 14.28 -22.28 -15.25
C ALA A 330 14.81 -22.96 -13.98
N VAL A 331 14.49 -22.43 -12.79
CA VAL A 331 14.96 -22.94 -11.48
C VAL A 331 14.80 -24.47 -11.28
N PRO A 332 13.66 -25.12 -11.58
CA PRO A 332 13.51 -26.56 -11.41
C PRO A 332 14.42 -27.39 -12.34
N PHE A 333 14.99 -26.83 -13.40
CA PHE A 333 16.00 -27.51 -14.21
C PHE A 333 17.42 -27.33 -13.66
N LEU A 334 17.66 -26.25 -12.92
CA LEU A 334 18.94 -26.00 -12.25
C LEU A 334 19.09 -26.80 -10.95
N ILE A 335 17.98 -27.04 -10.25
CA ILE A 335 17.96 -27.80 -8.98
C ILE A 335 16.79 -28.81 -8.98
N PRO A 336 16.83 -29.87 -9.83
CA PRO A 336 15.68 -30.78 -10.01
C PRO A 336 15.23 -31.51 -8.75
N GLN A 337 16.15 -31.76 -7.81
CA GLN A 337 15.86 -32.42 -6.55
C GLN A 337 15.07 -31.56 -5.56
N ALA A 338 15.04 -30.23 -5.77
CA ALA A 338 14.42 -29.29 -4.84
C ALA A 338 12.98 -28.93 -5.20
N PHE A 339 12.54 -29.21 -6.43
CA PHE A 339 11.28 -28.73 -6.98
C PHE A 339 10.57 -29.79 -7.81
N ARG A 340 9.24 -29.77 -7.79
CA ARG A 340 8.42 -30.63 -8.65
C ARG A 340 8.24 -29.98 -10.01
N SER A 341 9.18 -30.21 -10.93
CA SER A 341 9.18 -29.58 -12.27
C SER A 341 7.88 -29.81 -13.05
N ILE A 342 7.27 -31.00 -12.93
CA ILE A 342 5.99 -31.36 -13.56
C ILE A 342 4.83 -30.46 -13.11
N VAL A 343 4.95 -29.85 -11.93
CA VAL A 343 3.96 -28.96 -11.32
C VAL A 343 4.35 -27.50 -11.57
N MET A 344 5.61 -27.15 -11.26
CA MET A 344 6.12 -25.79 -11.30
C MET A 344 6.18 -25.20 -12.72
N VAL A 345 6.68 -25.95 -13.70
CA VAL A 345 6.87 -25.45 -15.08
C VAL A 345 5.55 -25.10 -15.78
N PRO A 346 4.56 -26.02 -15.90
CA PRO A 346 3.33 -25.69 -16.60
C PRO A 346 2.53 -24.58 -15.91
N PHE A 347 2.57 -24.51 -14.57
CA PHE A 347 1.90 -23.46 -13.82
C PHE A 347 2.45 -22.06 -14.14
N HIS A 348 3.77 -21.85 -13.96
CA HIS A 348 4.37 -20.55 -14.23
C HIS A 348 4.32 -20.19 -15.72
N ALA A 349 4.40 -21.19 -16.62
CA ALA A 349 4.21 -20.96 -18.05
C ALA A 349 2.78 -20.47 -18.38
N ALA A 350 1.75 -21.08 -17.77
CA ALA A 350 0.37 -20.64 -17.96
C ALA A 350 0.16 -19.21 -17.44
N LEU A 351 0.72 -18.87 -16.28
CA LEU A 351 0.64 -17.51 -15.72
C LEU A 351 1.41 -16.48 -16.57
N ALA A 352 2.56 -16.86 -17.13
CA ALA A 352 3.32 -16.01 -18.05
C ALA A 352 2.53 -15.73 -19.34
N VAL A 353 1.91 -16.74 -19.94
CA VAL A 353 1.05 -16.57 -21.13
C VAL A 353 -0.16 -15.70 -20.80
N ALA A 354 -0.80 -15.92 -19.65
CA ALA A 354 -1.93 -15.10 -19.21
C ALA A 354 -1.53 -13.64 -18.98
N LEU A 355 -0.33 -13.37 -18.42
CA LEU A 355 0.21 -12.02 -18.27
C LEU A 355 0.46 -11.33 -19.62
N ILE A 356 1.07 -12.04 -20.58
CA ILE A 356 1.29 -11.51 -21.93
C ILE A 356 -0.05 -11.14 -22.57
N PHE A 357 -1.02 -12.06 -22.52
CA PHE A 357 -2.35 -11.83 -23.05
C PHE A 357 -3.04 -10.62 -22.40
N GLN A 358 -3.04 -10.52 -21.07
CA GLN A 358 -3.66 -9.39 -20.37
C GLN A 358 -2.96 -8.05 -20.60
N THR A 359 -1.64 -8.06 -20.79
CA THR A 359 -0.87 -6.87 -21.17
C THR A 359 -1.25 -6.42 -22.59
N TRP A 360 -1.42 -7.37 -23.51
CA TRP A 360 -1.90 -7.08 -24.87
C TRP A 360 -3.33 -6.53 -24.86
N VAL A 361 -4.25 -7.13 -24.09
CA VAL A 361 -5.64 -6.62 -23.94
C VAL A 361 -5.63 -5.17 -23.42
N LEU A 362 -4.79 -4.86 -22.43
CA LEU A 362 -4.65 -3.50 -21.91
C LEU A 362 -4.18 -2.51 -23.00
N GLU A 363 -3.22 -2.91 -23.84
CA GLU A 363 -2.73 -2.08 -24.95
C GLU A 363 -3.81 -1.87 -26.01
N GLN A 364 -4.56 -2.92 -26.39
CA GLN A 364 -5.67 -2.81 -27.33
C GLN A 364 -6.79 -1.90 -26.83
N ALA A 365 -7.06 -1.92 -25.52
CA ALA A 365 -8.01 -1.03 -24.87
C ALA A 365 -7.52 0.42 -24.72
N LYS A 366 -6.36 0.75 -25.30
CA LYS A 366 -5.74 2.09 -25.27
C LYS A 366 -5.62 2.67 -23.86
N TYR A 367 -5.39 1.79 -22.87
CA TYR A 367 -5.23 2.17 -21.47
C TYR A 367 -6.41 2.98 -20.90
N SER A 368 -7.64 2.61 -21.23
CA SER A 368 -8.82 3.20 -20.56
C SER A 368 -8.77 2.94 -19.05
N LYS A 369 -9.40 3.82 -18.25
CA LYS A 369 -9.47 3.69 -16.79
C LYS A 369 -9.93 2.30 -16.32
N ASP A 370 -10.95 1.77 -16.97
CA ASP A 370 -11.51 0.45 -16.65
C ASP A 370 -10.53 -0.66 -17.00
N ALA A 371 -9.87 -0.59 -18.17
CA ALA A 371 -8.85 -1.56 -18.56
C ALA A 371 -7.65 -1.55 -17.61
N ILE A 372 -7.18 -0.37 -17.19
CA ILE A 372 -6.11 -0.23 -16.19
C ILE A 372 -6.53 -0.86 -14.86
N SER A 373 -7.76 -0.59 -14.41
CA SER A 373 -8.28 -1.13 -13.16
C SER A 373 -8.41 -2.65 -13.21
N GLN A 374 -8.85 -3.21 -14.35
CA GLN A 374 -8.92 -4.65 -14.57
C GLN A 374 -7.53 -5.29 -14.62
N TYR A 375 -6.59 -4.70 -15.34
CA TYR A 375 -5.20 -5.14 -15.38
C TYR A 375 -4.56 -5.15 -13.99
N TYR A 376 -4.74 -4.09 -13.20
CA TYR A 376 -4.21 -4.03 -11.84
C TYR A 376 -4.82 -5.09 -10.92
N ARG A 377 -6.14 -5.36 -11.04
CA ARG A 377 -6.78 -6.48 -10.34
C ARG A 377 -6.24 -7.83 -10.79
N PHE A 378 -5.96 -7.99 -12.08
CA PHE A 378 -5.37 -9.20 -12.63
C PHE A 378 -3.96 -9.49 -12.07
N ILE A 379 -3.12 -8.45 -11.92
CA ILE A 379 -1.80 -8.58 -11.25
C ILE A 379 -1.95 -9.11 -9.81
N TRP A 380 -2.96 -8.65 -9.07
CA TRP A 380 -3.26 -9.22 -7.75
C TRP A 380 -3.76 -10.66 -7.79
N ASN A 381 -4.54 -11.04 -8.80
CA ASN A 381 -5.01 -12.42 -8.96
C ASN A 381 -3.84 -13.38 -9.23
N LEU A 382 -2.88 -12.96 -10.07
CA LEU A 382 -1.63 -13.69 -10.26
C LEU A 382 -0.89 -13.87 -8.93
N PHE A 383 -0.72 -12.80 -8.15
CA PHE A 383 -0.10 -12.86 -6.82
C PHE A 383 -0.81 -13.83 -5.86
N TYR A 384 -2.13 -13.94 -5.90
CA TYR A 384 -2.87 -14.93 -5.12
C TYR A 384 -2.64 -16.35 -5.60
N ALA A 385 -2.58 -16.56 -6.92
CA ALA A 385 -2.33 -17.87 -7.51
C ALA A 385 -0.99 -18.45 -7.03
N GLU A 386 0.05 -17.61 -6.93
CA GLU A 386 1.37 -18.02 -6.41
C GLU A 386 1.27 -18.69 -5.04
N TYR A 387 0.60 -18.05 -4.09
CA TYR A 387 0.47 -18.61 -2.74
C TYR A 387 -0.46 -19.82 -2.67
N ILE A 388 -1.50 -19.87 -3.52
CA ILE A 388 -2.38 -21.05 -3.58
C ILE A 388 -1.60 -22.27 -4.06
N PHE A 389 -0.72 -22.09 -5.04
CA PHE A 389 0.02 -23.18 -5.66
C PHE A 389 1.33 -23.51 -4.93
N PHE A 390 1.89 -22.55 -4.20
CA PHE A 390 3.16 -22.66 -3.49
C PHE A 390 3.34 -23.95 -2.65
N PRO A 391 2.35 -24.45 -1.88
CA PRO A 391 2.56 -25.68 -1.12
C PRO A 391 2.86 -26.92 -1.99
N LEU A 392 2.49 -26.88 -3.27
CA LEU A 392 2.59 -28.01 -4.21
C LEU A 392 3.93 -28.07 -4.98
N ILE A 393 4.75 -27.01 -4.95
CA ILE A 393 5.97 -26.91 -5.76
C ILE A 393 7.17 -27.65 -5.19
#